data_AF-A0A6L5XCK1-F1
#
_entry.id   AF-A0A6L5XCK1-F1
#
_cell.length_a   1.000
_cell.length_b   1.000
_cell.length_c   1.000
_cell.angle_alpha   90.00
_cell.angle_beta   90.00
_cell.angle_gamma   90.00
#
_symmetry.space_group_name_H-M   'P 1'
#
loop_
_entity.id
_entity.type
_entity.pdbx_description
1 polymer ?
#
loop_
_entity_poly.entity_id
_entity_poly.type
_entity_poly.pdbx_seq_one_letter_code
_entity_poly.pdbx_strand_id
1 'polypeptide(L)'
;MANPDGVTSADSYNKSLEVKQEYKVSSSGSKSSIDYLLRYGAKQADNVVLVLPPDVSLDKLSSAMHDRVRRTNLKTVMIIIDGKDKTYTFDEITAKGFKVRQADLT
;
A
#
# COMPACT_ATOMS: atom_id res chain seq x y z
N MET A 1 -18.03 17.49 7.91
CA MET A 1 -17.06 18.56 8.22
C MET A 1 -15.94 18.45 7.20
N ALA A 2 -15.71 19.50 6.42
CA ALA A 2 -14.65 19.55 5.41
C ALA A 2 -13.29 19.70 6.11
N ASN A 3 -12.28 18.96 5.65
CA ASN A 3 -10.91 19.11 6.16
C ASN A 3 -10.39 20.53 5.84
N PRO A 4 -9.78 21.23 6.79
CA PRO A 4 -9.20 22.55 6.56
C PRO A 4 -8.03 22.47 5.55
N ASP A 5 -7.91 23.50 4.74
CA ASP A 5 -6.98 23.61 3.61
C ASP A 5 -5.54 23.19 3.96
N GLY A 6 -4.99 22.26 3.17
CA GLY A 6 -3.56 21.93 3.14
C GLY A 6 -3.11 20.75 3.99
N VAL A 7 -3.98 20.17 4.83
CA VAL A 7 -3.67 18.95 5.58
C VAL A 7 -4.34 17.76 4.90
N THR A 8 -3.56 16.96 4.18
CA THR A 8 -4.03 15.68 3.65
C THR A 8 -4.22 14.74 4.85
N SER A 9 -5.47 14.57 5.28
CA SER A 9 -5.83 13.62 6.33
C SER A 9 -6.02 12.25 5.71
N ALA A 10 -5.49 11.23 6.37
CA ALA A 10 -5.77 9.84 6.05
C ALA A 10 -7.27 9.58 5.90
N ASP A 11 -7.64 8.78 4.89
CA ASP A 11 -9.03 8.42 4.56
C ASP A 11 -9.79 7.76 5.72
N SER A 12 -9.11 7.00 6.58
CA SER A 12 -9.78 6.26 7.67
C SER A 12 -8.90 6.08 8.92
N TYR A 13 -9.54 5.94 10.08
CA TYR A 13 -8.90 5.53 11.33
C TYR A 13 -9.33 4.10 11.68
N ASN A 14 -8.38 3.17 11.62
CA ASN A 14 -8.60 1.79 12.04
C ASN A 14 -8.49 1.72 13.56
N LYS A 15 -9.63 1.69 14.25
CA LYS A 15 -9.69 1.65 15.73
C LYS A 15 -9.05 0.41 16.34
N SER A 16 -9.15 -0.74 15.66
CA SER A 16 -8.60 -2.00 16.17
C SER A 16 -7.07 -2.04 16.11
N LEU A 17 -6.49 -1.38 15.10
CA LEU A 17 -5.04 -1.24 14.96
C LEU A 17 -4.51 0.09 15.54
N GLU A 18 -5.40 0.96 16.01
CA GLU A 18 -5.11 2.31 16.49
C GLU A 18 -4.27 3.17 15.53
N VAL A 19 -4.45 2.98 14.22
CA VAL A 19 -3.69 3.68 13.17
C VAL A 19 -4.56 4.39 12.16
N LYS A 20 -4.06 5.52 11.67
CA LYS A 20 -4.57 6.19 10.47
C LYS A 20 -4.09 5.45 9.22
N GLN A 21 -5.01 5.20 8.31
CA GLN A 21 -4.80 4.48 7.06
C GLN A 21 -5.30 5.31 5.88
N GLU A 22 -4.47 5.34 4.84
CA GLU A 22 -4.81 5.98 3.57
C GLU A 22 -5.15 4.93 2.52
N TYR A 23 -6.30 5.08 1.85
CA TYR A 23 -6.74 4.13 0.83
C TYR A 23 -6.30 4.58 -0.57
N LYS A 24 -5.80 3.61 -1.35
CA LYS A 24 -5.43 3.79 -2.74
C LYS A 24 -5.99 2.63 -3.55
N VAL A 25 -6.83 2.94 -4.51
CA VAL A 25 -7.41 1.95 -5.42
C VAL A 25 -6.73 2.09 -6.77
N SER A 26 -6.18 0.98 -7.27
CA SER A 26 -5.67 0.91 -8.63
C SER A 26 -6.64 0.15 -9.52
N SER A 27 -7.10 0.77 -10.60
CA SER A 27 -7.80 0.06 -11.69
C SER A 27 -6.85 -0.65 -12.65
N SER A 28 -5.52 -0.42 -12.51
CA SER A 28 -4.47 -0.98 -13.35
C SER A 28 -3.45 -1.75 -12.52
N GLY A 29 -3.12 -2.99 -12.89
CA GLY A 29 -2.04 -3.77 -12.27
C GLY A 29 -0.62 -3.36 -12.71
N SER A 30 -0.44 -2.16 -13.30
CA SER A 30 0.86 -1.71 -13.80
C SER A 30 1.80 -1.25 -12.69
N LYS A 31 3.11 -1.53 -12.85
CA LYS A 31 4.16 -1.13 -11.90
C LYS A 31 4.16 0.39 -11.63
N SER A 32 3.97 1.20 -12.67
CA SER A 32 3.96 2.66 -12.56
C SER A 32 2.75 3.19 -11.80
N SER A 33 1.56 2.61 -11.99
CA SER A 33 0.36 2.98 -11.23
C SER A 33 0.56 2.70 -9.74
N ILE A 34 1.04 1.50 -9.41
CA ILE A 34 1.30 1.08 -8.03
C ILE A 34 2.34 1.99 -7.37
N ASP A 35 3.47 2.25 -8.06
CA ASP A 35 4.52 3.15 -7.58
C ASP A 35 3.99 4.57 -7.32
N TYR A 36 3.17 5.10 -8.24
CA TYR A 36 2.56 6.42 -8.11
C TYR A 36 1.64 6.50 -6.88
N LEU A 37 0.77 5.50 -6.70
CA LEU A 37 -0.18 5.45 -5.60
C LEU A 37 0.52 5.34 -4.24
N LEU A 38 1.55 4.49 -4.14
CA LEU A 38 2.34 4.35 -2.91
C LEU A 38 3.11 5.65 -2.59
N ARG A 39 3.68 6.31 -3.60
CA ARG A 39 4.32 7.62 -3.43
C ARG A 39 3.34 8.67 -2.91
N TYR A 40 2.12 8.68 -3.46
CA TYR A 40 1.10 9.65 -3.08
C TYR A 40 0.53 9.35 -1.70
N GLY A 41 0.20 8.09 -1.41
CA GLY A 41 -0.30 7.65 -0.10
C GLY A 41 0.70 7.90 1.03
N ALA A 42 1.99 7.68 0.78
CA ALA A 42 3.06 7.96 1.74
C ALA A 42 3.20 9.43 2.15
N LYS A 43 2.60 10.37 1.40
CA LYS A 43 2.54 11.79 1.79
C LYS A 43 1.40 12.09 2.76
N GLN A 44 0.44 11.18 2.90
CA GLN A 44 -0.80 11.40 3.65
C GLN A 44 -0.86 10.57 4.93
N ALA A 45 -0.25 9.39 4.94
CA ALA A 45 -0.22 8.51 6.11
C ALA A 45 1.04 7.62 6.14
N ASP A 46 1.37 7.16 7.35
CA ASP A 46 2.41 6.15 7.56
C ASP A 46 1.92 4.74 7.16
N ASN A 47 0.61 4.51 7.09
CA ASN A 47 0.03 3.20 6.75
C ASN A 47 -0.87 3.36 5.53
N VAL A 48 -0.60 2.57 4.49
CA VAL A 48 -1.35 2.63 3.23
C VAL A 48 -2.07 1.32 2.99
N VAL A 49 -3.32 1.42 2.57
CA VAL A 49 -4.12 0.30 2.04
C VAL A 49 -4.18 0.44 0.53
N LEU A 50 -3.66 -0.56 -0.17
CA LEU A 50 -3.57 -0.62 -1.63
C LEU A 50 -4.51 -1.71 -2.17
N VAL A 51 -5.63 -1.29 -2.76
CA VAL A 51 -6.60 -2.18 -3.40
C VAL A 51 -6.22 -2.36 -4.87
N LEU A 52 -6.12 -3.60 -5.31
CA LEU A 52 -5.58 -4.00 -6.61
C LEU A 52 -6.54 -4.90 -7.37
N PRO A 53 -6.47 -4.93 -8.71
CA PRO A 53 -7.29 -5.85 -9.50
C PRO A 53 -6.81 -7.30 -9.32
N PRO A 54 -7.71 -8.30 -9.49
CA PRO A 54 -7.40 -9.71 -9.21
C PRO A 54 -6.33 -10.30 -10.14
N ASP A 55 -6.17 -9.75 -11.34
CA ASP A 55 -5.19 -10.17 -12.35
C ASP A 55 -3.83 -9.46 -12.23
N VAL A 56 -3.60 -8.69 -11.14
CA VAL A 56 -2.33 -8.00 -10.92
C VAL A 56 -1.16 -8.99 -10.91
N SER A 57 -0.11 -8.66 -11.67
CA SER A 57 1.11 -9.45 -11.64
C SER A 57 1.83 -9.27 -10.30
N LEU A 58 1.93 -10.35 -9.52
CA LEU A 58 2.61 -10.34 -8.22
C LEU A 58 4.09 -9.95 -8.32
N ASP A 59 4.76 -10.26 -9.43
CA ASP A 59 6.15 -9.83 -9.65
C ASP A 59 6.25 -8.31 -9.83
N LYS A 60 5.35 -7.72 -10.65
CA LYS A 60 5.27 -6.26 -10.82
C LYS A 60 4.92 -5.57 -9.51
N LEU A 61 3.98 -6.13 -8.74
CA LEU A 61 3.59 -5.63 -7.42
C LEU A 61 4.78 -5.66 -6.46
N SER A 62 5.46 -6.81 -6.35
CA SER A 62 6.65 -6.97 -5.51
C SER A 62 7.71 -5.92 -5.85
N SER A 63 8.02 -5.78 -7.14
CA SER A 63 9.00 -4.82 -7.62
C SER A 63 8.58 -3.37 -7.34
N ALA A 64 7.31 -3.01 -7.58
CA ALA A 64 6.79 -1.67 -7.32
C ALA A 64 6.86 -1.30 -5.83
N MET A 65 6.40 -2.21 -4.96
CA MET A 65 6.43 -2.02 -3.51
C MET A 65 7.86 -1.87 -3.00
N HIS A 66 8.75 -2.81 -3.34
CA HIS A 66 10.15 -2.74 -2.91
C HIS A 66 10.86 -1.47 -3.43
N ASP A 67 10.61 -1.06 -4.67
CA ASP A 67 11.24 0.15 -5.24
C ASP A 67 10.72 1.45 -4.62
N ARG A 68 9.43 1.51 -4.30
CA ARG A 68 8.81 2.73 -3.77
C ARG A 68 8.97 2.85 -2.26
N VAL A 69 8.62 1.81 -1.50
CA VAL A 69 8.57 1.86 -0.04
C VAL A 69 9.92 2.19 0.57
N ARG A 70 11.03 1.67 0.02
CA ARG A 70 12.39 2.03 0.48
C ARG A 70 12.75 3.52 0.35
N ARG A 71 11.92 4.31 -0.32
CA ARG A 71 12.09 5.76 -0.57
C ARG A 71 11.03 6.60 0.16
N THR A 72 10.27 6.01 1.08
CA THR A 72 9.22 6.67 1.87
C THR A 72 9.41 6.41 3.35
N ASN A 73 8.60 7.07 4.18
CA ASN A 73 8.53 6.85 5.63
C ASN A 73 7.34 5.95 6.01
N LEU A 74 6.86 5.12 5.07
CA LEU A 74 5.75 4.20 5.35
C LEU A 74 6.17 3.19 6.42
N LYS A 75 5.26 2.88 7.34
CA LYS A 75 5.39 1.80 8.32
C LYS A 75 4.82 0.50 7.80
N THR A 76 3.65 0.57 7.16
CA THR A 76 2.98 -0.62 6.62
C THR A 76 2.31 -0.35 5.28
N VAL A 77 2.23 -1.40 4.47
CA VAL A 77 1.37 -1.46 3.28
C VAL A 77 0.50 -2.70 3.39
N MET A 78 -0.81 -2.50 3.50
CA MET A 78 -1.79 -3.56 3.34
C MET A 78 -2.19 -3.64 1.88
N ILE A 79 -2.04 -4.81 1.26
CA ILE A 79 -2.60 -5.05 -0.07
C ILE A 79 -3.95 -5.74 0.06
N ILE A 80 -4.89 -5.43 -0.83
CA ILE A 80 -6.16 -6.17 -0.99
C ILE A 80 -6.27 -6.60 -2.45
N ILE A 81 -6.36 -7.92 -2.68
CA ILE A 81 -6.53 -8.54 -4.01
C ILE A 81 -7.67 -9.56 -3.89
N ASP A 82 -8.69 -9.40 -4.72
CA ASP A 82 -9.85 -10.31 -4.76
C ASP A 82 -10.50 -10.54 -3.37
N GLY A 83 -10.62 -9.46 -2.59
CA GLY A 83 -11.20 -9.51 -1.24
C GLY A 83 -10.29 -10.11 -0.17
N LYS A 84 -9.09 -10.55 -0.51
CA LYS A 84 -8.09 -11.07 0.43
C LYS A 84 -7.04 -10.01 0.73
N ASP A 85 -6.65 -9.90 1.99
CA ASP A 85 -5.69 -8.90 2.42
C ASP A 85 -4.43 -9.48 3.06
N LYS A 86 -3.33 -8.74 2.90
CA LYS A 86 -2.07 -9.00 3.58
C LYS A 86 -1.40 -7.69 3.93
N THR A 87 -1.03 -7.53 5.20
CA THR A 87 -0.19 -6.42 5.65
C THR A 87 1.28 -6.82 5.63
N TYR A 88 2.10 -5.95 5.02
CA TYR A 88 3.55 -6.02 5.06
C TYR A 88 4.11 -4.79 5.76
N THR A 89 5.13 -5.00 6.57
CA THR A 89 5.92 -3.95 7.22
C THR A 89 6.96 -3.36 6.28
N PHE A 90 7.45 -2.17 6.60
CA PHE A 90 8.58 -1.56 5.89
C PHE A 90 9.78 -2.51 5.77
N ASP A 91 10.15 -3.16 6.87
CA ASP A 91 11.32 -4.04 6.91
C ASP A 91 11.13 -5.27 6.01
N GLU A 92 9.93 -5.87 6.00
CA GLU A 92 9.63 -6.97 5.07
C GLU A 92 9.72 -6.51 3.61
N ILE A 93 9.14 -5.35 3.27
CA ILE A 93 9.10 -4.85 1.89
C ILE A 93 10.49 -4.45 1.40
N THR A 94 11.35 -3.94 2.27
CA THR A 94 12.70 -3.46 1.91
C THR A 94 13.78 -4.53 2.04
N ALA A 95 13.44 -5.70 2.58
CA ALA A 95 14.34 -6.84 2.65
C ALA A 95 14.76 -7.32 1.24
N LYS A 96 16.03 -7.75 1.14
CA LYS A 96 16.57 -8.32 -0.10
C LYS A 96 15.76 -9.55 -0.50
N GLY A 97 15.26 -9.55 -1.73
CA GLY A 97 14.48 -10.67 -2.27
C GLY A 97 13.01 -10.66 -1.88
N PHE A 98 12.48 -9.52 -1.39
CA PHE A 98 11.05 -9.33 -1.16
C PHE A 98 10.20 -9.80 -2.35
N LYS A 99 9.17 -10.60 -2.05
CA LYS A 99 8.19 -11.11 -3.00
C LYS A 99 6.84 -11.26 -2.31
N VAL A 100 5.80 -10.72 -2.93
CA VAL A 100 4.40 -11.07 -2.66
C VAL A 100 4.13 -12.41 -3.33
N ARG A 101 3.60 -13.37 -2.59
CA ARG A 101 3.31 -14.74 -3.05
C ARG A 101 1.81 -15.00 -2.97
N GLN A 102 1.31 -15.92 -3.81
CA GLN A 102 -0.08 -16.35 -3.70
C GLN A 102 -0.41 -16.95 -2.32
N ALA A 103 0.57 -17.62 -1.68
CA ALA A 103 0.40 -18.15 -0.33
C ALA A 103 0.16 -17.08 0.74
N ASP A 104 0.48 -15.81 0.45
CA ASP A 104 0.18 -14.69 1.35
C ASP A 104 -1.28 -14.20 1.20
N LEU A 105 -1.97 -14.65 0.16
CA LEU A 105 -3.34 -14.28 -0.22
C LEU A 105 -4.27 -15.50 -0.08
N THR A 106 -4.14 -16.25 1.01
CA THR A 106 -4.96 -17.45 1.28
C THR A 106 -6.14 -17.13 2.16
#